data_AF-A0A947RSR6-F1
#
_entry.id   AF-A0A947RSR6-F1
#
_cell.length_a   1.000
_cell.length_b   1.000
_cell.length_c   1.000
_cell.angle_alpha   90.00
_cell.angle_beta   90.00
_cell.angle_gamma   90.00
#
_symmetry.space_group_name_H-M   'P 1'
#
loop_
_entity.id
_entity.type
_entity.pdbx_description
1 polymer ?
#
loop_
_entity_poly.entity_id
_entity_poly.type
_entity_poly.pdbx_seq_one_letter_code
_entity_poly.pdbx_strand_id
1 'polypeptide(L)'
;IHAKVVIAAPGRVGAYWLREQARNLGVGPAFGPLDIGVRVEFPAELYQSIERVMYDAKLRVRTATYDDMVRTFCTNPRGFVVREDHENFVLVNGHAENKRKSDNTNFALLVHMELTDPVEDTTQYGRAVAQLASTIGGGQPILQRLKDLQQGRRSTAERIRRLPIQPTLTDATPGDISMALPQRIVVDLLEAIERLNRVIPGLSADSTLIYAPEIKFYDTRYAIRAGMETDLTGFYVAGDASGHSRGIVFSAVTGIYAARHIMTRAGK
;
A
#
# COMPACT_ATOMS: atom_id res chain seq x y z
N ILE A 1 29.07 4.87 23.68
CA ILE A 1 29.36 6.16 23.03
C ILE A 1 28.49 7.21 23.71
N HIS A 2 29.05 8.35 24.13
CA HIS A 2 28.29 9.48 24.66
C HIS A 2 28.42 10.67 23.71
N ALA A 3 27.31 11.33 23.37
CA ALA A 3 27.29 12.46 22.45
C ALA A 3 26.26 13.50 22.90
N LYS A 4 26.55 14.79 22.67
CA LYS A 4 25.62 15.90 22.93
C LYS A 4 24.59 16.08 21.80
N VAL A 5 24.94 15.63 20.60
CA VAL A 5 24.12 15.73 19.40
C VAL A 5 24.18 14.41 18.65
N VAL A 6 23.04 13.91 18.20
CA VAL A 6 22.89 12.67 17.44
C VAL A 6 22.03 12.92 16.21
N ILE A 7 22.49 12.51 15.04
CA ILE A 7 21.66 12.39 13.83
C ILE A 7 21.36 10.92 13.59
N ALA A 8 20.09 10.54 13.63
CA ALA A 8 19.62 9.22 13.27
C ALA A 8 19.14 9.20 11.80
N ALA A 9 19.85 8.45 10.96
CA ALA A 9 19.50 8.28 9.54
C ALA A 9 19.65 6.81 9.08
N PRO A 10 18.96 5.85 9.70
CA PRO A 10 19.16 4.43 9.43
C PRO A 10 18.51 3.92 8.13
N GLY A 11 17.92 4.82 7.32
CA GLY A 11 17.15 4.48 6.14
C GLY A 11 15.88 3.67 6.45
N ARG A 12 15.15 3.24 5.42
CA ARG A 12 13.86 2.55 5.59
C ARG A 12 13.98 1.26 6.39
N VAL A 13 15.08 0.53 6.21
CA VAL A 13 15.33 -0.75 6.90
C VAL A 13 15.35 -0.55 8.42
N GLY A 14 15.99 0.51 8.92
CA GLY A 14 16.04 0.80 10.36
C GLY A 14 14.98 1.77 10.86
N ALA A 15 14.00 2.15 10.05
CA ALA A 15 12.94 3.09 10.46
C ALA A 15 12.10 2.54 11.62
N TYR A 16 11.82 1.23 11.62
CA TYR A 16 11.11 0.58 12.72
C TYR A 16 11.90 0.63 14.03
N TRP A 17 13.20 0.31 13.99
CA TRP A 17 14.07 0.42 15.16
C TRP A 17 14.11 1.85 15.69
N LEU A 18 14.29 2.84 14.79
CA LEU A 18 14.34 4.25 15.16
C LEU A 18 13.03 4.69 15.83
N ARG A 19 11.89 4.23 15.31
CA ARG A 19 10.56 4.50 15.88
C ARG A 19 10.45 4.02 17.32
N GLU A 20 10.85 2.77 17.60
CA GLU A 20 10.81 2.21 18.96
C GLU A 20 11.75 2.99 19.91
N GLN A 21 12.97 3.32 19.46
CA GLN A 21 13.89 4.12 20.28
C GLN A 21 13.35 5.53 20.53
N ALA A 22 12.83 6.20 19.52
CA ALA A 22 12.31 7.56 19.63
C ALA A 22 11.06 7.62 20.52
N ARG A 23 10.18 6.60 20.48
CA ARG A 23 9.06 6.45 21.41
C ARG A 23 9.54 6.36 22.86
N ASN A 24 10.56 5.55 23.14
CA ASN A 24 11.16 5.45 24.47
C ASN A 24 11.79 6.77 24.95
N LEU A 25 12.15 7.65 24.01
CA LEU A 25 12.68 8.99 24.27
C LEU A 25 11.61 10.09 24.32
N GLY A 26 10.32 9.75 24.17
CA GLY A 26 9.22 10.71 24.18
C GLY A 26 9.10 11.57 22.91
N VAL A 27 9.79 11.20 21.83
CA VAL A 27 9.80 11.89 20.52
C VAL A 27 9.48 10.94 19.37
N GLY A 28 8.58 10.00 19.64
CA GLY A 28 8.09 9.05 18.65
C GLY A 28 7.46 9.78 17.46
N PRO A 29 7.53 9.18 16.25
CA PRO A 29 6.91 9.77 15.08
C PRO A 29 5.38 9.61 15.13
N ALA A 30 4.69 10.49 14.41
CA ALA A 30 3.28 10.29 14.09
C ALA A 30 3.14 9.18 13.04
N PHE A 31 2.07 8.41 13.13
CA PHE A 31 1.75 7.43 12.12
C PHE A 31 1.20 8.11 10.88
N GLY A 32 1.77 7.75 9.73
CA GLY A 32 1.18 8.12 8.46
C GLY A 32 -0.09 7.32 8.20
N PRO A 33 -0.88 7.72 7.19
CA PRO A 33 -2.01 6.91 6.74
C PRO A 33 -1.55 5.53 6.24
N LEU A 34 -2.49 4.62 6.09
CA LEU A 34 -2.31 3.34 5.43
C LEU A 34 -3.21 3.28 4.22
N ASP A 35 -2.69 2.78 3.10
CA ASP A 35 -3.53 2.42 1.97
C ASP A 35 -3.62 0.89 1.90
N ILE A 36 -4.84 0.37 1.97
CA ILE A 36 -5.12 -1.07 2.03
C ILE A 36 -6.26 -1.44 1.09
N GLY A 37 -6.13 -2.56 0.40
CA GLY A 37 -7.19 -3.09 -0.43
C GLY A 37 -6.75 -4.31 -1.23
N VAL A 38 -7.01 -4.25 -2.54
CA VAL A 38 -6.82 -5.38 -3.44
C VAL A 38 -6.10 -4.97 -4.72
N ARG A 39 -5.49 -5.94 -5.40
CA ARG A 39 -5.18 -5.83 -6.82
C ARG A 39 -6.38 -6.27 -7.63
N VAL A 40 -6.85 -5.45 -8.56
CA VAL A 40 -7.94 -5.79 -9.49
C VAL A 40 -7.33 -6.15 -10.83
N GLU A 41 -7.78 -7.24 -11.43
CA GLU A 41 -7.35 -7.72 -12.75
C GLU A 41 -8.55 -8.06 -13.64
N PHE A 42 -8.51 -7.60 -14.89
CA PHE A 42 -9.62 -7.68 -15.84
C PHE A 42 -9.10 -7.63 -17.29
N PRO A 43 -9.92 -7.97 -18.32
CA PRO A 43 -9.47 -7.94 -19.72
C PRO A 43 -8.91 -6.57 -20.11
N ALA A 44 -7.76 -6.55 -20.79
CA ALA A 44 -7.08 -5.30 -21.14
C ALA A 44 -7.89 -4.41 -22.08
N GLU A 45 -8.77 -5.00 -22.89
CA GLU A 45 -9.62 -4.32 -23.86
C GLU A 45 -10.55 -3.31 -23.19
N LEU A 46 -10.99 -3.59 -21.94
CA LEU A 46 -11.86 -2.68 -21.18
C LEU A 46 -11.16 -1.37 -20.80
N TYR A 47 -9.83 -1.38 -20.69
CA TYR A 47 -9.03 -0.21 -20.32
C TYR A 47 -8.43 0.53 -21.52
N GLN A 48 -8.57 -0.02 -22.73
CA GLN A 48 -7.82 0.43 -23.92
C GLN A 48 -8.05 1.91 -24.25
N SER A 49 -9.27 2.43 -24.08
CA SER A 49 -9.58 3.84 -24.34
C SER A 49 -8.85 4.78 -23.38
N ILE A 50 -8.70 4.38 -22.11
CA ILE A 50 -7.99 5.14 -21.09
C ILE A 50 -6.48 5.02 -21.30
N GLU A 51 -5.97 3.80 -21.47
CA GLU A 51 -4.54 3.52 -21.71
C GLU A 51 -3.94 4.39 -22.81
N ARG A 52 -4.69 4.58 -23.91
CA ARG A 52 -4.24 5.39 -25.06
C ARG A 52 -4.04 6.87 -24.73
N VAL A 53 -4.75 7.39 -23.73
CA VAL A 53 -4.66 8.79 -23.30
C VAL A 53 -3.73 8.94 -22.11
N MET A 54 -3.83 8.04 -21.15
CA MET A 54 -3.08 8.06 -19.90
C MET A 54 -2.79 6.63 -19.45
N TYR A 55 -1.51 6.25 -19.52
CA TYR A 55 -1.04 4.92 -19.15
C TYR A 55 -1.47 4.51 -17.73
N ASP A 56 -1.30 5.41 -16.76
CA ASP A 56 -1.61 5.17 -15.35
C ASP A 56 -2.57 6.23 -14.80
N ALA A 57 -3.84 6.10 -15.17
CA ALA A 57 -4.90 6.99 -14.72
C ALA A 57 -5.11 6.89 -13.21
N LYS A 58 -5.04 8.05 -12.54
CA LYS A 58 -5.23 8.18 -11.09
C LYS A 58 -6.67 8.52 -10.79
N LEU A 59 -7.49 7.50 -10.62
CA LEU A 59 -8.91 7.64 -10.31
C LEU A 59 -9.08 7.62 -8.79
N ARG A 60 -9.98 8.47 -8.29
CA ARG A 60 -10.34 8.56 -6.87
C ARG A 60 -11.85 8.51 -6.76
N VAL A 61 -12.33 7.77 -5.78
CA VAL A 61 -13.74 7.57 -5.50
C VAL A 61 -13.97 7.83 -4.02
N ARG A 62 -15.00 8.60 -3.70
CA ARG A 62 -15.52 8.70 -2.33
C ARG A 62 -16.66 7.70 -2.17
N THR A 63 -16.59 6.80 -1.20
CA THR A 63 -17.61 5.78 -0.97
C THR A 63 -18.87 6.39 -0.36
N ALA A 64 -20.03 5.79 -0.61
CA ALA A 64 -21.33 6.24 -0.11
C ALA A 64 -21.55 5.84 1.35
N THR A 65 -21.08 4.65 1.75
CA THR A 65 -21.38 4.13 3.10
C THR A 65 -20.54 4.79 4.19
N TYR A 66 -19.23 4.99 3.95
CA TYR A 66 -18.30 5.44 4.98
C TYR A 66 -17.59 6.77 4.67
N ASP A 67 -17.93 7.42 3.55
CA ASP A 67 -17.26 8.63 3.04
C ASP A 67 -15.74 8.49 2.83
N ASP A 68 -15.25 7.26 2.72
CA ASP A 68 -13.84 6.94 2.59
C ASP A 68 -13.34 7.21 1.18
N MET A 69 -12.05 7.55 1.08
CA MET A 69 -11.39 7.76 -0.19
C MET A 69 -10.74 6.47 -0.67
N VAL A 70 -11.21 5.96 -1.80
CA VAL A 70 -10.62 4.83 -2.51
C VAL A 70 -9.93 5.34 -3.77
N ARG A 71 -8.76 4.80 -4.12
CA ARG A 71 -7.99 5.25 -5.29
C ARG A 71 -7.37 4.10 -6.07
N THR A 72 -7.21 4.30 -7.37
CA THR A 72 -6.34 3.45 -8.18
C THR A 72 -4.87 3.78 -7.94
N PHE A 73 -4.00 2.78 -8.05
CA PHE A 73 -2.57 2.94 -7.91
C PHE A 73 -1.80 1.95 -8.77
N CYS A 74 -0.65 2.40 -9.30
CA CYS A 74 0.26 1.60 -10.10
C CYS A 74 -0.50 0.78 -11.16
N THR A 75 -1.23 1.46 -12.05
CA THR A 75 -1.96 0.78 -13.12
C THR A 75 -0.96 0.19 -14.11
N ASN A 76 -1.12 -1.08 -14.45
CA ASN A 76 -0.28 -1.81 -15.39
C ASN A 76 -1.16 -2.35 -16.53
N PRO A 77 -1.39 -1.54 -17.58
CA PRO A 77 -2.02 -2.01 -18.81
C PRO A 77 -1.23 -3.18 -19.42
N ARG A 78 -1.95 -4.25 -19.77
CA ARG A 78 -1.37 -5.49 -20.37
C ARG A 78 -0.21 -6.05 -19.53
N GLY A 79 -0.35 -5.94 -18.21
CA GLY A 79 0.66 -6.26 -17.21
C GLY A 79 0.35 -7.52 -16.40
N PHE A 80 1.16 -7.77 -15.37
CA PHE A 80 1.09 -8.97 -14.55
C PHE A 80 0.89 -8.58 -13.09
N VAL A 81 0.08 -9.35 -12.38
CA VAL A 81 0.02 -9.34 -10.92
C VAL A 81 1.21 -10.15 -10.40
N VAL A 82 1.84 -9.69 -9.33
CA VAL A 82 2.95 -10.38 -8.69
C VAL A 82 2.77 -10.48 -7.19
N ARG A 83 3.32 -11.55 -6.63
CA ARG A 83 3.48 -11.74 -5.20
C ARG A 83 4.64 -10.88 -4.69
N GLU A 84 4.45 -10.25 -3.54
CA GLU A 84 5.47 -9.51 -2.80
C GLU A 84 5.70 -10.19 -1.45
N ASP A 85 6.88 -10.78 -1.27
CA ASP A 85 7.25 -11.49 -0.04
C ASP A 85 7.80 -10.55 1.02
N HIS A 86 7.24 -10.64 2.23
CA HIS A 86 7.80 -10.06 3.44
C HIS A 86 8.13 -11.18 4.43
N GLU A 87 8.95 -10.87 5.44
CA GLU A 87 9.46 -11.87 6.39
C GLU A 87 8.39 -12.79 6.98
N ASN A 88 7.19 -12.26 7.28
CA ASN A 88 6.13 -12.99 8.00
C ASN A 88 4.76 -12.96 7.30
N PHE A 89 4.65 -12.39 6.11
CA PHE A 89 3.39 -12.28 5.36
C PHE A 89 3.68 -12.04 3.88
N VAL A 90 2.66 -12.22 3.05
CA VAL A 90 2.71 -11.94 1.61
C VAL A 90 1.72 -10.84 1.25
N LEU A 91 2.11 -9.99 0.30
CA LEU A 91 1.24 -9.03 -0.34
C LEU A 91 1.14 -9.34 -1.84
N VAL A 92 0.30 -8.59 -2.53
CA VAL A 92 0.32 -8.49 -3.99
C VAL A 92 0.78 -7.10 -4.43
N ASN A 93 1.26 -7.07 -5.67
CA ASN A 93 1.64 -5.88 -6.41
C ASN A 93 1.43 -6.15 -7.92
N GLY A 94 1.92 -5.27 -8.78
CA GLY A 94 1.88 -5.53 -10.22
C GLY A 94 2.99 -4.82 -10.97
N HIS A 95 3.29 -5.33 -12.16
CA HIS A 95 4.25 -4.71 -13.08
C HIS A 95 3.77 -4.84 -14.53
N ALA A 96 4.43 -4.11 -15.43
CA ALA A 96 4.32 -4.30 -16.86
C ALA A 96 5.72 -4.50 -17.46
N GLU A 97 5.81 -5.35 -18.49
CA GLU A 97 7.06 -5.57 -19.22
C GLU A 97 6.99 -4.91 -20.61
N ASN A 98 8.16 -4.57 -21.16
CA ASN A 98 8.23 -3.99 -22.51
C ASN A 98 8.01 -5.03 -23.60
N LYS A 99 8.57 -6.24 -23.43
CA LYS A 99 8.57 -7.29 -24.47
C LYS A 99 7.38 -8.26 -24.34
N ARG A 100 7.00 -8.60 -23.10
CA ARG A 100 5.92 -9.53 -22.81
C ARG A 100 4.68 -8.75 -22.38
N LYS A 101 3.54 -9.05 -22.99
CA LYS A 101 2.24 -8.46 -22.65
C LYS A 101 1.31 -9.57 -22.23
N SER A 102 0.49 -9.29 -21.22
CA SER A 102 -0.65 -10.15 -20.91
C SER A 102 -1.90 -9.66 -21.64
N ASP A 103 -2.94 -10.48 -21.63
CA ASP A 103 -4.28 -10.10 -22.10
C ASP A 103 -5.07 -9.32 -21.03
N ASN A 104 -4.44 -9.03 -19.87
CA ASN A 104 -5.11 -8.43 -18.73
C ASN A 104 -4.50 -7.07 -18.37
N THR A 105 -5.34 -6.17 -17.89
CA THR A 105 -4.91 -4.97 -17.16
C THR A 105 -5.11 -5.19 -15.67
N ASN A 106 -4.19 -4.66 -14.85
CA ASN A 106 -4.38 -4.65 -13.42
C ASN A 106 -4.01 -3.32 -12.77
N PHE A 107 -4.65 -3.00 -11.65
CA PHE A 107 -4.27 -1.88 -10.78
C PHE A 107 -4.51 -2.25 -9.32
N ALA A 108 -3.82 -1.57 -8.41
CA ALA A 108 -4.18 -1.61 -7.01
C ALA A 108 -5.38 -0.68 -6.76
N LEU A 109 -6.39 -1.18 -6.05
CA LEU A 109 -7.53 -0.42 -5.55
C LEU A 109 -7.40 -0.33 -4.04
N LEU A 110 -7.14 0.87 -3.55
CA LEU A 110 -6.70 1.09 -2.18
C LEU A 110 -7.64 2.05 -1.46
N VAL A 111 -8.13 1.62 -0.31
CA VAL A 111 -8.85 2.44 0.66
C VAL A 111 -7.82 3.19 1.50
N HIS A 112 -7.97 4.51 1.56
CA HIS A 112 -7.15 5.36 2.41
C HIS A 112 -7.67 5.32 3.85
N MET A 113 -6.79 4.96 4.77
CA MET A 113 -7.13 4.86 6.18
C MET A 113 -6.18 5.71 7.03
N GLU A 114 -6.77 6.47 7.94
CA GLU A 114 -6.08 7.07 9.07
C GLU A 114 -6.67 6.45 10.33
N LEU A 115 -5.81 6.14 11.29
CA LEU A 115 -6.26 5.68 12.60
C LEU A 115 -6.03 6.79 13.62
N THR A 116 -6.90 6.83 14.63
CA THR A 116 -6.93 7.87 15.67
C THR A 116 -6.87 7.21 17.05
N ASP A 117 -6.65 8.03 18.09
CA ASP A 117 -6.63 7.56 19.47
C ASP A 117 -7.81 6.59 19.78
N PRO A 118 -7.55 5.44 20.44
CA PRO A 118 -6.28 4.99 21.02
C PRO A 118 -5.39 4.15 20.09
N VAL A 119 -5.85 3.83 18.87
CA VAL A 119 -5.13 2.96 17.93
C VAL A 119 -4.56 3.83 16.83
N GLU A 120 -3.32 4.28 16.94
CA GLU A 120 -2.72 5.15 15.92
C GLU A 120 -1.78 4.39 14.98
N ASP A 121 -1.29 3.19 15.36
CA ASP A 121 -0.28 2.44 14.61
C ASP A 121 -0.86 1.76 13.36
N THR A 122 -0.99 2.55 12.30
CA THR A 122 -1.44 2.11 10.97
C THR A 122 -0.54 1.02 10.37
N THR A 123 0.75 1.02 10.70
CA THR A 123 1.70 -0.03 10.26
C THR A 123 1.37 -1.36 10.94
N GLN A 124 1.15 -1.37 12.25
CA GLN A 124 0.79 -2.57 12.99
C GLN A 124 -0.55 -3.14 12.50
N TYR A 125 -1.55 -2.27 12.31
CA TYR A 125 -2.85 -2.67 11.76
C TYR A 125 -2.72 -3.32 10.37
N GLY A 126 -1.99 -2.67 9.45
CA GLY A 126 -1.76 -3.22 8.11
C GLY A 126 -1.03 -4.57 8.13
N ARG A 127 -0.02 -4.73 9.00
CA ARG A 127 0.68 -6.01 9.19
C ARG A 127 -0.23 -7.10 9.74
N ALA A 128 -1.10 -6.79 10.69
CA ALA A 128 -2.04 -7.76 11.25
C ALA A 128 -3.03 -8.26 10.18
N VAL A 129 -3.57 -7.36 9.36
CA VAL A 129 -4.44 -7.74 8.23
C VAL A 129 -3.67 -8.56 7.19
N ALA A 130 -2.42 -8.19 6.89
CA ALA A 130 -1.59 -8.93 5.94
C ALA A 130 -1.27 -10.35 6.41
N GLN A 131 -0.95 -10.51 7.70
CA GLN A 131 -0.71 -11.81 8.32
C GLN A 131 -1.97 -12.67 8.27
N LEU A 132 -3.13 -12.11 8.64
CA LEU A 132 -4.40 -12.83 8.57
C LEU A 132 -4.71 -13.29 7.14
N ALA A 133 -4.57 -12.40 6.14
CA ALA A 133 -4.76 -12.74 4.74
C ALA A 133 -3.81 -13.85 4.26
N SER A 134 -2.54 -13.79 4.69
CA SER A 134 -1.55 -14.83 4.40
C SER A 134 -1.91 -16.16 5.05
N THR A 135 -2.40 -16.15 6.30
CA THR A 135 -2.84 -17.36 7.01
C THR A 135 -4.00 -18.03 6.30
N ILE A 136 -5.07 -17.29 5.99
CA ILE A 136 -6.24 -17.87 5.31
C ILE A 136 -5.96 -18.24 3.85
N GLY A 137 -4.98 -17.58 3.22
CA GLY A 137 -4.46 -17.91 1.90
C GLY A 137 -3.48 -19.09 1.90
N GLY A 138 -3.15 -19.68 3.06
CA GLY A 138 -2.23 -20.82 3.14
C GLY A 138 -0.78 -20.47 2.83
N GLY A 139 -0.33 -19.27 3.20
CA GLY A 139 0.99 -18.73 2.88
C GLY A 139 1.08 -18.03 1.53
N GLN A 140 -0.05 -17.89 0.82
CA GLN A 140 -0.16 -17.26 -0.50
C GLN A 140 -1.17 -16.11 -0.46
N PRO A 141 -1.11 -15.17 -1.41
CA PRO A 141 -2.20 -14.21 -1.62
C PRO A 141 -3.51 -14.93 -1.93
N ILE A 142 -4.61 -14.31 -1.56
CA ILE A 142 -5.95 -14.81 -1.85
C ILE A 142 -6.37 -14.30 -3.22
N LEU A 143 -6.83 -15.19 -4.09
CA LEU A 143 -7.47 -14.87 -5.36
C LEU A 143 -8.98 -15.13 -5.25
N GLN A 144 -9.79 -14.17 -5.65
CA GLN A 144 -11.24 -14.31 -5.67
C GLN A 144 -11.83 -13.69 -6.95
N ARG A 145 -12.96 -14.24 -7.40
CA ARG A 145 -13.79 -13.62 -8.42
C ARG A 145 -14.62 -12.53 -7.77
N LEU A 146 -14.71 -11.36 -8.39
CA LEU A 146 -15.54 -10.26 -7.90
C LEU A 146 -16.98 -10.72 -7.63
N LYS A 147 -17.56 -11.51 -8.53
CA LYS A 147 -18.91 -12.10 -8.35
C LYS A 147 -19.04 -12.91 -7.07
N ASP A 148 -18.02 -13.71 -6.74
CA ASP A 148 -18.07 -14.57 -5.57
C ASP A 148 -18.01 -13.73 -4.29
N LEU A 149 -17.19 -12.67 -4.27
CA LEU A 149 -17.18 -11.71 -3.17
C LEU A 149 -18.55 -11.01 -3.01
N GLN A 150 -19.13 -10.52 -4.10
CA GLN A 150 -20.47 -9.90 -4.08
C GLN A 150 -21.57 -10.85 -3.57
N GLN A 151 -21.40 -12.17 -3.78
CA GLN A 151 -22.30 -13.20 -3.31
C GLN A 151 -21.95 -13.73 -1.92
N GLY A 152 -20.96 -13.13 -1.23
CA GLY A 152 -20.53 -13.54 0.10
C GLY A 152 -20.01 -14.98 0.16
N ARG A 153 -19.31 -15.43 -0.89
CA ARG A 153 -18.80 -16.80 -0.96
C ARG A 153 -17.36 -16.87 -1.46
N ARG A 154 -16.71 -17.96 -1.07
CA ARG A 154 -15.38 -18.35 -1.52
C ARG A 154 -15.33 -18.68 -3.02
N SER A 155 -14.24 -18.27 -3.68
CA SER A 155 -13.85 -18.80 -4.99
C SER A 155 -13.08 -20.12 -4.88
N THR A 156 -13.26 -21.00 -5.85
CA THR A 156 -12.55 -22.29 -5.96
C THR A 156 -11.71 -22.34 -7.23
N ALA A 157 -10.71 -23.23 -7.29
CA ALA A 157 -9.89 -23.41 -8.48
C ALA A 157 -10.73 -23.75 -9.73
N GLU A 158 -11.77 -24.57 -9.59
CA GLU A 158 -12.70 -24.90 -10.68
C GLU A 158 -13.45 -23.66 -11.18
N ARG A 159 -13.91 -22.81 -10.26
CA ARG A 159 -14.62 -21.57 -10.57
C ARG A 159 -13.74 -20.55 -11.29
N ILE A 160 -12.47 -20.47 -10.92
CA ILE A 160 -11.47 -19.61 -11.57
C ILE A 160 -11.15 -20.13 -12.98
N ARG A 161 -10.90 -21.44 -13.15
CA ARG A 161 -10.58 -22.05 -14.45
C ARG A 161 -11.68 -21.88 -15.52
N ARG A 162 -12.94 -21.70 -15.09
CA ARG A 162 -14.09 -21.49 -15.99
C ARG A 162 -14.25 -20.04 -16.47
N LEU A 163 -13.40 -19.12 -16.00
CA LEU A 163 -13.46 -17.73 -16.45
C LEU A 163 -12.92 -17.58 -17.88
N PRO A 164 -13.42 -16.58 -18.62
CA PRO A 164 -12.88 -16.23 -19.94
C PRO A 164 -11.49 -15.57 -19.84
N ILE A 165 -11.09 -15.11 -18.66
CA ILE A 165 -9.74 -14.60 -18.38
C ILE A 165 -8.98 -15.55 -17.48
N GLN A 166 -7.66 -15.63 -17.66
CA GLN A 166 -6.77 -16.38 -16.79
C GLN A 166 -6.03 -15.42 -15.84
N PRO A 167 -5.90 -15.76 -14.55
CA PRO A 167 -5.04 -15.05 -13.61
C PRO A 167 -3.61 -14.91 -14.14
N THR A 168 -3.01 -13.72 -14.10
CA THR A 168 -1.58 -13.59 -14.41
C THR A 168 -0.67 -14.07 -13.28
N LEU A 169 -1.15 -14.00 -12.03
CA LEU A 169 -0.49 -14.60 -10.88
C LEU A 169 -1.08 -15.99 -10.61
N THR A 170 -0.29 -17.03 -10.87
CA THR A 170 -0.69 -18.43 -10.62
C THR A 170 -0.40 -18.89 -9.20
N ASP A 171 0.56 -18.27 -8.52
CA ASP A 171 0.91 -18.54 -7.12
C ASP A 171 -0.02 -17.75 -6.17
N ALA A 172 -1.30 -18.07 -6.21
CA ALA A 172 -2.34 -17.49 -5.37
C ALA A 172 -3.41 -18.54 -5.04
N THR A 173 -3.99 -18.46 -3.84
CA THR A 173 -4.97 -19.40 -3.33
C THR A 173 -6.39 -18.91 -3.60
N PRO A 174 -7.23 -19.66 -4.36
CA PRO A 174 -8.66 -19.36 -4.45
C PRO A 174 -9.32 -19.36 -3.07
N GLY A 175 -9.90 -18.23 -2.68
CA GLY A 175 -10.35 -18.01 -1.31
C GLY A 175 -11.47 -16.98 -1.19
N ASP A 176 -11.63 -16.48 0.04
CA ASP A 176 -12.59 -15.43 0.37
C ASP A 176 -11.88 -14.29 1.10
N ILE A 177 -11.74 -13.14 0.44
CA ILE A 177 -10.99 -12.01 1.00
C ILE A 177 -11.72 -11.36 2.18
N SER A 178 -13.05 -11.49 2.28
CA SER A 178 -13.80 -10.91 3.41
C SER A 178 -13.55 -11.64 4.73
N MET A 179 -12.88 -12.80 4.71
CA MET A 179 -12.39 -13.45 5.92
C MET A 179 -11.12 -12.80 6.49
N ALA A 180 -10.42 -11.97 5.73
CA ALA A 180 -9.21 -11.27 6.17
C ALA A 180 -9.36 -9.75 6.20
N LEU A 181 -10.01 -9.17 5.19
CA LEU A 181 -10.22 -7.73 5.12
C LEU A 181 -11.40 -7.31 6.00
N PRO A 182 -11.24 -6.28 6.85
CA PRO A 182 -12.34 -5.68 7.59
C PRO A 182 -13.51 -5.27 6.70
N GLN A 183 -14.73 -5.43 7.21
CA GLN A 183 -15.96 -5.19 6.45
C GLN A 183 -16.01 -3.80 5.79
N ARG A 184 -15.53 -2.76 6.50
CA ARG A 184 -15.45 -1.40 5.97
C ARG A 184 -14.67 -1.34 4.65
N ILE A 185 -13.48 -1.93 4.62
CA ILE A 185 -12.64 -2.02 3.42
C ILE A 185 -13.36 -2.82 2.32
N VAL A 186 -13.98 -3.95 2.64
CA VAL A 186 -14.70 -4.76 1.64
C VAL A 186 -15.84 -3.97 0.98
N VAL A 187 -16.65 -3.26 1.78
CA VAL A 187 -17.74 -2.41 1.29
C VAL A 187 -17.19 -1.28 0.41
N ASP A 188 -16.14 -0.60 0.87
CA ASP A 188 -15.51 0.50 0.13
C ASP A 188 -14.98 0.05 -1.24
N LEU A 189 -14.35 -1.13 -1.30
CA LEU A 189 -13.85 -1.72 -2.53
C LEU A 189 -14.99 -2.05 -3.51
N LEU A 190 -16.08 -2.65 -3.02
CA LEU A 190 -17.23 -3.01 -3.86
C LEU A 190 -17.92 -1.75 -4.43
N GLU A 191 -18.14 -0.73 -3.59
CA GLU A 191 -18.71 0.54 -4.05
C GLU A 191 -17.80 1.28 -5.02
N ALA A 192 -16.49 1.25 -4.79
CA ALA A 192 -15.51 1.85 -5.68
C ALA A 192 -15.49 1.15 -7.04
N ILE A 193 -15.51 -0.19 -7.08
CA ILE A 193 -15.58 -0.95 -8.33
C ILE A 193 -16.85 -0.62 -9.11
N GLU A 194 -18.00 -0.54 -8.44
CA GLU A 194 -19.27 -0.19 -9.09
C GLU A 194 -19.25 1.21 -9.70
N ARG A 195 -18.65 2.18 -9.00
CA ARG A 195 -18.48 3.54 -9.54
C ARG A 195 -17.46 3.59 -10.68
N LEU A 196 -16.33 2.89 -10.54
CA LEU A 196 -15.29 2.81 -11.56
C LEU A 196 -15.79 2.09 -12.82
N ASN A 197 -16.76 1.19 -12.72
CA ASN A 197 -17.40 0.55 -13.87
C ASN A 197 -18.06 1.56 -14.83
N ARG A 198 -18.42 2.75 -14.37
CA ARG A 198 -18.93 3.83 -15.24
C ARG A 198 -17.83 4.47 -16.09
N VAL A 199 -16.58 4.40 -15.63
CA VAL A 199 -15.39 4.94 -16.32
C VAL A 199 -14.69 3.84 -17.13
N ILE A 200 -14.72 2.60 -16.63
CA ILE A 200 -14.17 1.39 -17.24
C ILE A 200 -15.32 0.39 -17.44
N PRO A 201 -16.14 0.54 -18.51
CA PRO A 201 -17.30 -0.32 -18.73
C PRO A 201 -16.91 -1.80 -18.77
N GLY A 202 -17.51 -2.61 -17.90
CA GLY A 202 -17.23 -4.03 -17.76
C GLY A 202 -16.29 -4.38 -16.61
N LEU A 203 -15.76 -3.39 -15.87
CA LEU A 203 -14.92 -3.63 -14.69
C LEU A 203 -15.64 -4.44 -13.61
N SER A 204 -16.95 -4.24 -13.42
CA SER A 204 -17.74 -5.00 -12.43
C SER A 204 -18.25 -6.35 -12.96
N ALA A 205 -17.73 -6.84 -14.09
CA ALA A 205 -18.13 -8.11 -14.66
C ALA A 205 -17.76 -9.32 -13.78
N ASP A 206 -18.49 -10.41 -13.98
CA ASP A 206 -18.30 -11.68 -13.26
C ASP A 206 -16.89 -12.27 -13.39
N SER A 207 -16.18 -11.91 -14.45
CA SER A 207 -14.83 -12.36 -14.77
C SER A 207 -13.74 -11.56 -14.08
N THR A 208 -14.04 -10.41 -13.48
CA THR A 208 -13.03 -9.60 -12.79
C THR A 208 -12.46 -10.37 -11.60
N LEU A 209 -11.14 -10.38 -11.53
CA LEU A 209 -10.37 -11.02 -10.48
C LEU A 209 -9.87 -9.99 -9.48
N ILE A 210 -9.86 -10.36 -8.21
CA ILE A 210 -9.32 -9.55 -7.12
C ILE A 210 -8.34 -10.37 -6.31
N TYR A 211 -7.22 -9.75 -5.94
CA TYR A 211 -6.16 -10.36 -5.16
C TYR A 211 -5.95 -9.58 -3.87
N ALA A 212 -5.85 -10.27 -2.74
CA ALA A 212 -5.60 -9.67 -1.43
C ALA A 212 -4.45 -10.36 -0.70
N PRO A 213 -3.70 -9.63 0.15
CA PRO A 213 -3.83 -8.19 0.42
C PRO A 213 -2.92 -7.34 -0.48
N GLU A 214 -3.39 -6.17 -0.93
CA GLU A 214 -2.54 -5.12 -1.48
C GLU A 214 -2.45 -4.00 -0.44
N ILE A 215 -1.24 -3.74 0.09
CA ILE A 215 -1.02 -2.72 1.12
C ILE A 215 0.16 -1.84 0.72
N LYS A 216 0.01 -0.52 0.93
CA LYS A 216 1.11 0.44 0.84
C LYS A 216 1.30 1.09 2.20
N PHE A 217 2.38 0.69 2.86
CA PHE A 217 2.83 1.30 4.11
C PHE A 217 3.43 2.68 3.81
N TYR A 218 2.96 3.70 4.53
CA TYR A 218 3.57 5.02 4.52
C TYR A 218 4.53 5.14 5.68
N ASP A 219 5.63 5.87 5.45
CA ASP A 219 6.62 6.14 6.49
C ASP A 219 5.98 6.92 7.64
N THR A 220 6.36 6.55 8.86
CA THR A 220 6.07 7.35 10.05
C THR A 220 6.77 8.69 9.95
N ARG A 221 6.07 9.78 10.24
CA ARG A 221 6.61 11.13 10.09
C ARG A 221 6.99 11.70 11.43
N TYR A 222 8.26 12.04 11.60
CA TYR A 222 8.72 12.67 12.84
C TYR A 222 8.28 14.12 12.91
N ALA A 223 7.82 14.55 14.08
CA ALA A 223 7.71 15.96 14.39
C ALA A 223 9.13 16.55 14.45
N ILE A 224 9.41 17.51 13.56
CA ILE A 224 10.71 18.17 13.47
C ILE A 224 10.54 19.68 13.49
N ARG A 225 11.51 20.34 14.10
CA ARG A 225 11.74 21.78 14.09
C ARG A 225 12.73 22.13 12.97
N ALA A 226 13.28 23.35 13.02
CA ALA A 226 14.31 23.79 12.09
C ALA A 226 15.48 22.79 12.04
N GLY A 227 16.03 22.58 10.85
CA GLY A 227 17.20 21.74 10.67
C GLY A 227 16.99 20.25 10.96
N MET A 228 15.77 19.71 10.91
CA MET A 228 15.48 18.29 11.21
C MET A 228 15.66 17.86 12.67
N GLU A 229 15.69 18.80 13.62
CA GLU A 229 15.75 18.50 15.05
C GLU A 229 14.38 18.07 15.55
N THR A 230 14.30 17.00 16.33
CA THR A 230 13.05 16.60 17.01
C THR A 230 12.72 17.54 18.18
N ASP A 231 11.63 17.27 18.90
CA ASP A 231 11.34 18.01 20.13
C ASP A 231 12.37 17.76 21.26
N LEU A 232 13.15 16.68 21.16
CA LEU A 232 14.28 16.38 22.03
C LEU A 232 15.52 17.12 21.50
N THR A 233 15.96 18.11 22.26
CA THR A 233 17.11 18.96 21.89
C THR A 233 18.36 18.10 21.72
N GLY A 234 19.07 18.29 20.61
CA GLY A 234 20.25 17.53 20.24
C GLY A 234 19.95 16.23 19.50
N PHE A 235 18.68 15.82 19.35
CA PHE A 235 18.30 14.62 18.59
C PHE A 235 17.67 14.98 17.25
N TYR A 236 18.33 14.58 16.17
CA TYR A 236 17.98 14.86 14.79
C TYR A 236 17.61 13.58 14.07
N VAL A 237 16.66 13.67 13.14
CA VAL A 237 16.28 12.55 12.27
C VAL A 237 16.43 12.97 10.81
N ALA A 238 17.05 12.13 9.98
CA ALA A 238 17.29 12.45 8.58
C ALA A 238 17.15 11.21 7.69
N GLY A 239 17.15 11.45 6.38
CA GLY A 239 16.92 10.42 5.38
C GLY A 239 15.49 9.90 5.38
N ASP A 240 15.25 8.84 4.62
CA ASP A 240 13.90 8.27 4.43
C ASP A 240 13.25 7.83 5.76
N ALA A 241 14.05 7.45 6.77
CA ALA A 241 13.57 7.10 8.10
C ALA A 241 12.88 8.27 8.85
N SER A 242 13.14 9.52 8.47
CA SER A 242 12.50 10.70 9.06
C SER A 242 11.03 10.87 8.63
N GLY A 243 10.62 10.22 7.55
CA GLY A 243 9.32 10.43 6.91
C GLY A 243 9.20 11.74 6.12
N HIS A 244 10.28 12.52 5.97
CA HIS A 244 10.30 13.77 5.20
C HIS A 244 11.06 13.67 3.86
N SER A 245 11.61 12.50 3.52
CA SER A 245 12.23 12.26 2.23
C SER A 245 11.83 10.91 1.65
N ARG A 246 11.83 10.83 0.31
CA ARG A 246 11.84 9.56 -0.41
C ARG A 246 12.86 9.61 -1.53
N GLY A 247 13.83 8.71 -1.46
CA GLY A 247 14.84 8.54 -2.50
C GLY A 247 16.14 9.30 -2.22
N ILE A 248 17.16 8.96 -3.01
CA ILE A 248 18.58 9.27 -2.72
C ILE A 248 18.81 10.77 -2.52
N VAL A 249 18.33 11.60 -3.45
CA VAL A 249 18.57 13.04 -3.43
C VAL A 249 17.93 13.70 -2.21
N PHE A 250 16.65 13.45 -1.97
CA PHE A 250 15.96 14.04 -0.82
C PHE A 250 16.54 13.55 0.51
N SER A 251 16.90 12.26 0.60
CA SER A 251 17.59 11.71 1.76
C SER A 251 18.90 12.47 2.04
N ALA A 252 19.74 12.69 1.02
CA ALA A 252 20.98 13.44 1.18
C ALA A 252 20.74 14.91 1.62
N VAL A 253 19.74 15.58 1.01
CA VAL A 253 19.38 16.96 1.36
C VAL A 253 19.01 17.10 2.83
N THR A 254 18.19 16.19 3.38
CA THR A 254 17.82 16.23 4.81
C THR A 254 19.03 16.07 5.73
N GLY A 255 19.98 15.20 5.38
CA GLY A 255 21.23 15.03 6.13
C GLY A 255 22.10 16.29 6.11
N ILE A 256 22.26 16.93 4.95
CA ILE A 256 22.98 18.21 4.82
C ILE A 256 22.29 19.30 5.64
N TYR A 257 20.96 19.36 5.60
CA TYR A 257 20.19 20.35 6.33
C TYR A 257 20.38 20.20 7.85
N ALA A 258 20.36 18.98 8.36
CA ALA A 258 20.66 18.67 9.76
C ALA A 258 22.09 19.07 10.14
N ALA A 259 23.09 18.66 9.34
CA ALA A 259 24.48 18.98 9.59
C ALA A 259 24.73 20.50 9.65
N ARG A 260 24.16 21.26 8.71
CA ARG A 260 24.29 22.73 8.69
C ARG A 260 23.67 23.37 9.93
N HIS A 261 22.47 22.94 10.33
CA HIS A 261 21.82 23.46 11.52
C HIS A 261 22.66 23.21 12.79
N ILE A 262 23.24 22.01 12.91
CA ILE A 262 24.13 21.66 14.01
C ILE A 262 25.38 22.55 14.03
N MET A 263 26.00 22.79 12.86
CA MET A 263 27.16 23.69 12.75
C MET A 263 26.81 25.11 13.20
N THR A 264 25.69 25.66 12.72
CA THR A 264 25.21 26.99 13.10
C THR A 264 24.97 27.10 14.61
N ARG A 265 24.31 26.11 15.24
CA ARG A 265 24.11 26.10 16.71
C ARG A 265 25.42 25.95 17.50
N ALA A 266 26.45 25.36 16.90
CA ALA A 266 27.77 25.24 17.48
C ALA A 266 28.67 26.47 17.24
N GLY A 267 28.17 27.53 16.57
CA GLY A 267 28.93 28.72 16.23
C GLY A 267 30.00 28.49 15.17
N LYS A 268 29.78 27.53 14.26
CA LYS A 268 30.69 27.14 13.17
C LYS A 268 30.10 27.42 11.80
#